data_AF-A0AAV5YWT0-F1
#
_entry.id   AF-A0AAV5YWT0-F1
#
_cell.length_a   1.000
_cell.length_b   1.000
_cell.length_c   1.000
_cell.angle_alpha   90.00
_cell.angle_beta   90.00
_cell.angle_gamma   90.00
#
_symmetry.space_group_name_H-M   'P 1'
#
loop_
_entity.id
_entity.type
_entity.pdbx_description
1 polymer ?
#
loop_
_entity_poly.entity_id
_entity_poly.type
_entity_poly.pdbx_seq_one_letter_code
_entity_poly.pdbx_strand_id
1 'polypeptide(L)'
;MLRDPIVWLFGLSVALLAAGVLGVFFSTRRDRERERSGTAPVTELGTQLIRFHELQAEIKQLHAEGDRVRAERDELQSVLSRLSALLETAPPAGGSRRRRKASRVSQPAIPGVSGPVIETTFTGEAPMGDKARLLRDADEAFGELRESIDGLADDEMRRVWLGSWGVREILIHISGWHDEMIPALGRVAKGEEAYPAGAYDDFDAWNARFVEQKTGVKTADVVAELEASHRAFVAAAAAVPERFFAPGAAAVSPFEGAGAGHYREHLTQIRRWRGGAAVA
;
A
#
# COMPACT_ATOMS: atom_id res chain seq x y z
N MET A 1 47.12 30.50 18.76
CA MET A 1 46.99 29.84 17.44
C MET A 1 45.86 28.82 17.54
N LEU A 2 44.61 29.26 17.35
CA LEU A 2 43.47 28.34 17.26
C LEU A 2 43.43 27.79 15.83
N ARG A 3 43.46 26.46 15.69
CA ARG A 3 43.30 25.77 14.41
C ARG A 3 41.84 25.91 13.96
N ASP A 4 41.66 26.36 12.73
CA ASP A 4 40.36 26.63 12.13
C ASP A 4 39.52 25.34 12.02
N PRO A 5 38.32 25.28 12.63
CA PRO A 5 37.44 24.10 12.58
C PRO A 5 37.04 23.72 11.15
N ILE A 6 37.08 24.66 10.20
CA ILE A 6 36.77 24.40 8.79
C ILE A 6 37.82 23.50 8.14
N VAL A 7 39.10 23.66 8.51
CA VAL A 7 40.20 22.82 8.00
C VAL A 7 40.09 21.38 8.50
N TRP A 8 39.59 21.19 9.73
CA TRP A 8 39.33 19.88 10.31
C TRP A 8 38.15 19.16 9.64
N LEU A 9 37.06 19.88 9.40
CA LEU A 9 35.89 19.33 8.70
C LEU A 9 36.23 18.97 7.24
N PHE A 10 37.04 19.78 6.57
CA PHE A 10 37.52 19.47 5.23
C PHE A 10 38.43 18.23 5.20
N GLY A 11 39.37 18.13 6.15
CA GLY A 11 40.24 16.94 6.29
C GLY A 11 39.45 15.65 6.56
N LEU A 12 38.41 15.73 7.41
CA LEU A 12 37.52 14.60 7.70
C LEU A 12 36.72 14.17 6.47
N SER A 13 36.20 15.13 5.71
CA SER A 13 35.41 14.87 4.49
C SER A 13 36.25 14.20 3.40
N VAL A 14 37.50 14.67 3.20
CA VAL A 14 38.43 14.05 2.23
C VAL A 14 38.83 12.64 2.66
N ALA A 15 39.05 12.39 3.96
CA ALA A 15 39.36 11.06 4.47
C ALA A 15 38.19 10.07 4.30
N LEU A 16 36.95 10.52 4.52
CA LEU A 16 35.74 9.72 4.30
C LEU A 16 35.51 9.39 2.82
N LEU A 17 35.76 10.36 1.93
CA LEU A 17 35.71 10.14 0.49
C LEU A 17 36.76 9.14 0.02
N ALA A 18 38.00 9.26 0.50
CA ALA A 18 39.07 8.33 0.19
C ALA A 18 38.75 6.90 0.70
N ALA A 19 38.21 6.77 1.90
CA ALA A 19 37.78 5.49 2.46
C ALA A 19 36.62 4.87 1.66
N GLY A 20 35.66 5.68 1.21
CA GLY A 20 34.55 5.24 0.36
C GLY A 20 35.03 4.72 -1.00
N VAL A 21 35.92 5.46 -1.68
CA VAL A 21 36.48 5.05 -2.98
C VAL A 21 37.32 3.79 -2.85
N LEU A 22 38.13 3.67 -1.79
CA LEU A 22 38.91 2.47 -1.52
C LEU A 22 38.01 1.27 -1.19
N GLY A 23 36.94 1.48 -0.43
CA GLY A 23 35.94 0.46 -0.12
C GLY A 23 35.23 -0.07 -1.38
N VAL A 24 34.84 0.81 -2.29
CA VAL A 24 34.23 0.43 -3.59
C VAL A 24 35.23 -0.31 -4.47
N PHE A 25 36.50 0.10 -4.49
CA PHE A 25 37.54 -0.58 -5.26
C PHE A 25 37.87 -1.99 -4.71
N PHE A 26 37.92 -2.15 -3.39
CA PHE A 26 38.10 -3.46 -2.76
C PHE A 26 36.86 -4.36 -2.93
N SER A 27 35.64 -3.80 -2.88
CA SER A 27 34.41 -4.54 -3.17
C SER A 27 34.40 -5.07 -4.60
N THR A 28 34.62 -4.19 -5.58
CA THR A 28 34.62 -4.57 -7.00
C THR A 28 35.75 -5.55 -7.37
N ARG A 29 36.89 -5.48 -6.69
CA ARG A 29 37.97 -6.48 -6.86
C ARG A 29 37.60 -7.83 -6.25
N ARG A 30 36.97 -7.84 -5.07
CA ARG A 30 36.50 -9.04 -4.38
C ARG A 30 35.36 -9.74 -5.12
N ASP A 31 34.50 -8.97 -5.78
CA ASP A 31 33.41 -9.50 -6.61
C ASP A 31 33.94 -10.17 -7.89
N ARG A 32 34.97 -9.59 -8.53
CA ARG A 32 35.65 -10.22 -9.69
C ARG A 32 36.41 -11.50 -9.33
N GLU A 33 36.94 -11.60 -8.11
CA GLU A 33 37.58 -12.83 -7.61
C GLU A 33 36.53 -13.90 -7.23
N ARG A 34 35.31 -13.50 -6.83
CA ARG A 34 34.15 -14.38 -6.56
C ARG A 34 33.49 -14.92 -7.83
N GLU A 35 33.35 -14.09 -8.87
CA GLU A 35 32.88 -14.51 -10.20
C GLU A 35 33.82 -15.54 -10.84
N ARG A 36 35.13 -15.45 -10.58
CA ARG A 36 36.12 -16.44 -11.05
C ARG A 36 36.14 -17.75 -10.25
N SER A 37 35.59 -17.77 -9.03
CA SER A 37 35.63 -18.94 -8.14
C SER A 37 34.31 -19.71 -8.05
N GLY A 38 33.25 -19.27 -8.73
CA GLY A 38 32.04 -20.08 -8.95
C GLY A 38 31.25 -20.43 -7.69
N THR A 39 31.46 -19.72 -6.58
CA THR A 39 30.75 -19.97 -5.31
C THR A 39 30.13 -18.67 -4.78
N ALA A 40 28.89 -18.39 -5.16
CA ALA A 40 28.06 -17.41 -4.45
C ALA A 40 27.27 -18.13 -3.34
N PRO A 41 27.29 -17.66 -2.08
CA PRO A 41 26.52 -18.27 -1.00
C PRO A 41 25.05 -17.84 -1.09
N VAL A 42 24.16 -18.81 -0.95
CA VAL A 42 22.68 -18.74 -1.00
C VAL A 42 22.06 -17.72 -0.02
N THR A 43 22.86 -17.13 0.87
CA THR A 43 22.43 -16.19 1.92
C THR A 43 22.14 -14.76 1.45
N GLU A 44 22.65 -14.32 0.29
CA GLU A 44 22.52 -12.92 -0.12
C GLU A 44 21.16 -12.59 -0.76
N LEU A 45 20.54 -13.55 -1.46
CA LEU A 45 19.21 -13.43 -2.08
C LEU A 45 18.06 -13.50 -1.05
N GLY A 46 18.19 -14.36 -0.03
CA GLY A 46 17.22 -14.38 1.08
C GLY A 46 17.18 -13.05 1.85
N THR A 47 18.32 -12.36 1.92
CA THR A 47 18.42 -11.04 2.57
C THR A 47 17.79 -9.92 1.72
N GLN A 48 17.69 -10.08 0.40
CA GLN A 48 17.02 -9.11 -0.49
C GLN A 48 15.49 -9.23 -0.41
N LEU A 49 14.96 -10.45 -0.28
CA LEU A 49 13.52 -10.70 -0.15
C LEU A 49 12.96 -10.17 1.18
N ILE A 50 13.70 -10.36 2.28
CA ILE A 50 13.41 -9.77 3.60
C ILE A 50 13.38 -8.24 3.49
N ARG A 51 14.39 -7.66 2.84
CA ARG A 51 14.46 -6.20 2.65
C ARG A 51 13.31 -5.64 1.83
N PHE A 52 12.75 -6.39 0.87
CA PHE A 52 11.67 -5.91 0.02
C PHE A 52 10.33 -5.84 0.76
N HIS A 53 9.99 -6.87 1.53
CA HIS A 53 8.80 -6.86 2.39
C HIS A 53 8.93 -5.86 3.55
N GLU A 54 10.12 -5.72 4.12
CA GLU A 54 10.43 -4.70 5.13
C GLU A 54 10.28 -3.28 4.56
N LEU A 55 10.80 -3.02 3.34
CA LEU A 55 10.61 -1.73 2.66
C LEU A 55 9.13 -1.46 2.34
N GLN A 56 8.37 -2.47 1.95
CA GLN A 56 6.92 -2.33 1.71
C GLN A 56 6.17 -1.97 2.99
N ALA A 57 6.53 -2.58 4.12
CA ALA A 57 5.97 -2.26 5.42
C ALA A 57 6.36 -0.84 5.86
N GLU A 58 7.62 -0.45 5.68
CA GLU A 58 8.13 0.88 6.00
C GLU A 58 7.47 1.97 5.14
N ILE A 59 7.26 1.72 3.84
CA ILE A 59 6.52 2.62 2.94
C ILE A 59 5.07 2.78 3.39
N LYS A 60 4.41 1.70 3.84
CA LYS A 60 3.04 1.76 4.37
C LYS A 60 2.98 2.56 5.67
N GLN A 61 3.92 2.34 6.58
CA GLN A 61 4.01 3.09 7.84
C GLN A 61 4.26 4.59 7.59
N LEU A 62 5.21 4.91 6.71
CA LEU A 62 5.52 6.29 6.33
C LEU A 62 4.33 6.97 5.64
N HIS A 63 3.53 6.24 4.85
CA HIS A 63 2.28 6.78 4.30
C HIS A 63 1.26 7.12 5.40
N ALA A 64 1.05 6.21 6.36
CA ALA A 64 0.12 6.42 7.46
C ALA A 64 0.55 7.60 8.36
N GLU A 65 1.85 7.72 8.65
CA GLU A 65 2.42 8.87 9.35
C GLU A 65 2.24 10.17 8.54
N GLY A 66 2.45 10.11 7.23
CA GLY A 66 2.25 11.25 6.32
C GLY A 66 0.80 11.73 6.28
N ASP A 67 -0.17 10.82 6.30
CA ASP A 67 -1.59 11.16 6.35
C ASP A 67 -2.00 11.75 7.71
N ARG A 68 -1.44 11.23 8.81
CA ARG A 68 -1.63 11.80 10.15
C ARG A 68 -1.09 13.23 10.25
N VAL A 69 0.13 13.48 9.78
CA VAL A 69 0.72 14.83 9.76
C VAL A 69 -0.11 15.78 8.89
N ARG A 70 -0.67 15.28 7.77
CA ARG A 70 -1.58 16.07 6.93
C ARG A 70 -2.86 16.45 7.68
N ALA A 71 -3.45 15.53 8.44
CA ALA A 71 -4.63 15.79 9.26
C ALA A 71 -4.35 16.81 10.38
N GLU A 72 -3.23 16.67 11.09
CA GLU A 72 -2.82 17.63 12.13
C GLU A 72 -2.58 19.04 11.55
N ARG A 73 -1.96 19.13 10.37
CA ARG A 73 -1.80 20.41 9.65
C ARG A 73 -3.16 21.03 9.32
N ASP A 74 -4.10 20.26 8.79
CA ASP A 74 -5.41 20.76 8.39
C ASP A 74 -6.23 21.23 9.60
N GLU A 75 -6.09 20.56 10.74
CA GLU A 75 -6.66 21.00 12.02
C GLU A 75 -6.05 22.32 12.50
N LEU A 76 -4.72 22.44 12.50
CA LEU A 76 -4.02 23.68 12.87
C LEU A 76 -4.43 24.84 11.95
N GLN A 77 -4.55 24.57 10.65
CA GLN A 77 -4.98 25.56 9.68
C GLN A 77 -6.43 26.01 9.93
N SER A 78 -7.32 25.08 10.30
CA SER A 78 -8.68 25.38 10.73
C SER A 78 -8.74 26.20 12.02
N VAL A 79 -7.88 25.92 13.00
CA VAL A 79 -7.76 26.71 14.24
C VAL A 79 -7.26 28.13 13.92
N LEU A 80 -6.24 28.27 13.08
CA LEU A 80 -5.72 29.56 12.66
C LEU A 80 -6.78 30.39 11.91
N SER A 81 -7.55 29.78 11.01
CA SER A 81 -8.66 30.47 10.34
C SER A 81 -9.73 30.96 11.33
N ARG A 82 -10.07 30.14 12.35
CA ARG A 82 -11.02 30.54 13.40
C ARG A 82 -10.48 31.69 14.25
N LEU A 83 -9.20 31.66 14.63
CA LEU A 83 -8.57 32.75 15.37
C LEU A 83 -8.49 34.04 14.54
N SER A 84 -8.20 33.95 13.24
CA SER A 84 -8.21 35.10 12.33
C SER A 84 -9.60 35.74 12.27
N ALA A 85 -10.65 34.92 12.11
CA ALA A 85 -12.03 35.41 12.10
C ALA A 85 -12.44 36.06 13.45
N LEU A 86 -11.96 35.53 14.58
CA LEU A 86 -12.20 36.13 15.90
C LEU A 86 -11.47 37.46 16.07
N LEU A 87 -10.27 37.61 15.52
CA LEU A 87 -9.52 38.87 15.54
C LEU A 87 -10.15 39.93 14.62
N GLU A 88 -10.69 39.52 13.47
CA GLU A 88 -11.41 40.42 12.56
C GLU A 88 -12.77 40.87 13.11
N THR A 89 -13.39 40.07 13.97
CA THR A 89 -14.69 40.38 14.61
C THR A 89 -14.55 40.99 16.00
N ALA A 90 -13.32 41.12 16.52
CA ALA A 90 -13.06 41.76 17.81
C ALA A 90 -13.37 43.27 17.73
N PRO A 91 -14.22 43.81 18.63
CA PRO A 91 -14.51 45.24 18.62
C PRO A 91 -13.25 46.04 19.00
N PRO A 92 -13.01 47.21 18.39
CA PRO A 92 -11.84 48.01 18.70
C PRO A 92 -11.88 48.45 20.16
N ALA A 93 -10.78 48.23 20.88
CA ALA A 93 -10.57 48.78 22.21
C ALA A 93 -10.62 50.33 22.13
N GLY A 94 -11.68 50.88 22.72
CA GLY A 94 -11.89 52.28 23.15
C GLY A 94 -11.10 53.40 22.44
N GLY A 95 -11.77 54.13 21.55
CA GLY A 95 -11.31 55.41 21.02
C GLY A 95 -12.47 56.32 20.59
N SER A 96 -12.63 57.43 21.29
CA SER A 96 -13.75 58.39 21.30
C SER A 96 -14.18 59.00 19.93
N ARG A 97 -15.51 59.05 19.71
CA ARG A 97 -16.36 60.05 18.99
C ARG A 97 -15.81 60.78 17.73
N ARG A 98 -16.53 60.66 16.58
CA ARG A 98 -17.37 61.75 16.00
C ARG A 98 -18.21 61.34 14.75
N ARG A 99 -19.53 61.32 14.98
CA ARG A 99 -20.72 61.73 14.18
C ARG A 99 -20.60 62.14 12.68
N ARG A 100 -21.65 61.71 11.93
CA ARG A 100 -22.29 62.20 10.67
C ARG A 100 -21.94 61.34 9.43
N LYS A 101 -22.84 61.00 8.50
CA LYS A 101 -24.27 61.30 8.25
C LYS A 101 -24.79 60.20 7.31
N ALA A 102 -26.07 59.85 7.44
CA ALA A 102 -26.77 58.90 6.57
C ALA A 102 -26.98 59.42 5.14
N SER A 103 -26.95 58.51 4.16
CA SER A 103 -27.62 58.65 2.86
C SER A 103 -28.03 57.27 2.33
N ARG A 104 -29.34 57.06 2.23
CA ARG A 104 -30.01 56.02 1.43
C ARG A 104 -29.61 56.14 -0.05
N VAL A 105 -29.39 55.03 -0.76
CA VAL A 105 -29.76 54.87 -2.18
C VAL A 105 -30.15 53.41 -2.45
N SER A 106 -31.19 53.28 -3.27
CA SER A 106 -32.07 52.15 -3.55
C SER A 106 -31.45 50.96 -4.31
N GLN A 107 -32.04 49.78 -4.10
CA GLN A 107 -32.05 48.68 -5.08
C GLN A 107 -33.04 48.99 -6.23
N PRO A 108 -32.84 48.36 -7.39
CA PRO A 108 -33.97 47.76 -8.07
C PRO A 108 -33.73 46.27 -8.39
N ALA A 109 -34.80 45.49 -8.23
CA ALA A 109 -34.96 44.15 -8.76
C ALA A 109 -35.35 44.19 -10.25
N ILE A 110 -34.92 43.20 -11.04
CA ILE A 110 -35.59 42.82 -12.30
C ILE A 110 -35.72 41.27 -12.35
N PRO A 111 -36.86 40.72 -12.79
CA PRO A 111 -37.17 39.29 -12.76
C PRO A 111 -37.00 38.58 -14.12
N GLY A 112 -36.77 37.26 -14.05
CA GLY A 112 -37.30 36.26 -14.99
C GLY A 112 -36.58 36.05 -16.32
N VAL A 113 -35.94 34.88 -16.48
CA VAL A 113 -35.87 34.16 -17.77
C VAL A 113 -35.97 32.66 -17.48
N SER A 114 -37.10 32.08 -17.89
CA SER A 114 -37.27 30.64 -18.06
C SER A 114 -36.56 30.21 -19.34
N GLY A 115 -35.66 29.22 -19.25
CA GLY A 115 -35.06 28.53 -20.38
C GLY A 115 -35.35 27.02 -20.30
N PRO A 116 -35.47 26.32 -21.44
CA PRO A 116 -35.97 24.95 -21.48
C PRO A 116 -34.92 23.98 -20.95
N VAL A 117 -35.34 23.09 -20.06
CA VAL A 117 -34.56 21.93 -19.62
C VAL A 117 -34.48 20.97 -20.80
N ILE A 118 -33.32 20.91 -21.45
CA ILE A 118 -32.98 19.81 -22.35
C ILE A 118 -32.67 18.62 -21.45
N GLU A 119 -33.65 17.73 -21.31
CA GLU A 119 -33.50 16.42 -20.70
C GLU A 119 -32.52 15.60 -21.56
N THR A 120 -31.24 15.73 -21.21
CA THR A 120 -30.21 14.86 -21.75
C THR A 120 -30.34 13.54 -21.00
N THR A 121 -30.94 12.54 -21.64
CA THR A 121 -30.94 11.15 -21.18
C THR A 121 -29.48 10.66 -21.18
N PHE A 122 -28.75 10.96 -20.12
CA PHE A 122 -27.47 10.34 -19.84
C PHE A 122 -27.80 8.91 -19.38
N THR A 123 -27.65 7.94 -20.28
CA THR A 123 -27.46 6.54 -19.90
C THR A 123 -26.10 6.43 -19.21
N GLY A 124 -25.98 7.03 -18.03
CA GLY A 124 -24.90 6.77 -17.11
C GLY A 124 -25.32 5.61 -16.26
N GLU A 125 -24.66 4.47 -16.41
CA GLU A 125 -24.45 3.63 -15.23
C GLU A 125 -23.97 4.56 -14.11
N ALA A 126 -24.71 4.59 -13.01
CA ALA A 126 -24.28 5.32 -11.83
C ALA A 126 -22.83 4.90 -11.52
N PRO A 127 -21.93 5.84 -11.19
CA PRO A 127 -20.54 5.49 -10.90
C PRO A 127 -20.53 4.38 -9.85
N MET A 128 -19.90 3.26 -10.21
CA MET A 128 -19.82 2.09 -9.36
C MET A 128 -19.26 2.48 -7.99
N GLY A 129 -19.89 2.01 -6.91
CA GLY A 129 -19.42 2.25 -5.54
C GLY A 129 -18.01 1.69 -5.30
N ASP A 130 -17.28 2.28 -4.37
CA ASP A 130 -15.89 1.91 -4.08
C ASP A 130 -15.74 0.41 -3.76
N LYS A 131 -16.69 -0.19 -3.03
CA LYS A 131 -16.66 -1.63 -2.75
C LYS A 131 -16.77 -2.44 -4.04
N ALA A 132 -17.75 -2.13 -4.87
CA ALA A 132 -17.98 -2.87 -6.11
C ALA A 132 -16.76 -2.77 -7.04
N ARG A 133 -16.05 -1.63 -7.05
CA ARG A 133 -14.78 -1.48 -7.76
C ARG A 133 -13.72 -2.43 -7.25
N LEU A 134 -13.49 -2.43 -5.94
CA LEU A 134 -12.49 -3.26 -5.30
C LEU A 134 -12.77 -4.76 -5.52
N LEU A 135 -14.02 -5.19 -5.38
CA LEU A 135 -14.40 -6.59 -5.63
C LEU A 135 -14.13 -7.00 -7.08
N ARG A 136 -14.52 -6.16 -8.05
CA ARG A 136 -14.27 -6.40 -9.47
C ARG A 136 -12.78 -6.48 -9.77
N ASP A 137 -12.00 -5.53 -9.26
CA ASP A 137 -10.54 -5.50 -9.47
C ASP A 137 -9.87 -6.76 -8.90
N ALA A 138 -10.39 -7.31 -7.79
CA ALA A 138 -9.90 -8.55 -7.19
C ALA A 138 -10.22 -9.78 -8.04
N ASP A 139 -11.46 -9.91 -8.53
CA ASP A 139 -11.87 -11.00 -9.42
C ASP A 139 -11.05 -11.01 -10.72
N GLU A 140 -10.86 -9.83 -11.34
CA GLU A 140 -10.07 -9.68 -12.57
C GLU A 140 -8.61 -10.06 -12.35
N ALA A 141 -7.98 -9.51 -11.30
CA ALA A 141 -6.58 -9.80 -10.97
C ALA A 141 -6.37 -11.28 -10.58
N PHE A 142 -7.35 -11.91 -9.95
CA PHE A 142 -7.29 -13.32 -9.61
C PHE A 142 -7.36 -14.19 -10.87
N GLY A 143 -8.21 -13.84 -11.84
CA GLY A 143 -8.24 -14.47 -13.15
C GLY A 143 -6.87 -14.42 -13.84
N GLU A 144 -6.23 -13.24 -13.87
CA GLU A 144 -4.89 -13.08 -14.45
C GLU A 144 -3.81 -13.90 -13.72
N LEU A 145 -3.88 -13.99 -12.39
CA LEU A 145 -3.01 -14.85 -11.60
C LEU A 145 -3.23 -16.33 -11.96
N ARG A 146 -4.47 -16.76 -12.10
CA ARG A 146 -4.82 -18.13 -12.46
C ARG A 146 -4.32 -18.51 -13.86
N GLU A 147 -4.43 -17.59 -14.82
CA GLU A 147 -3.88 -17.76 -16.17
C GLU A 147 -2.34 -17.84 -16.15
N SER A 148 -1.68 -17.12 -15.24
CA SER A 148 -0.21 -17.10 -15.16
C SER A 148 0.41 -18.47 -14.84
N ILE A 149 -0.37 -19.37 -14.23
CA ILE A 149 0.06 -20.72 -13.87
C ILE A 149 -0.43 -21.80 -14.84
N ASP A 150 -1.20 -21.43 -15.87
CA ASP A 150 -1.71 -22.41 -16.82
C ASP A 150 -0.59 -23.09 -17.60
N GLY A 151 -0.75 -24.40 -17.79
CA GLY A 151 0.20 -25.27 -18.49
C GLY A 151 1.48 -25.59 -17.74
N LEU A 152 1.67 -25.12 -16.49
CA LEU A 152 2.81 -25.53 -15.67
C LEU A 152 2.63 -26.97 -15.18
N ALA A 153 3.67 -27.78 -15.34
CA ALA A 153 3.74 -29.11 -14.75
C ALA A 153 4.02 -29.04 -13.23
N ASP A 154 3.78 -30.14 -12.51
CA ASP A 154 3.95 -30.19 -11.05
C ASP A 154 5.39 -29.88 -10.60
N ASP A 155 6.38 -30.34 -11.35
CA ASP A 155 7.80 -30.05 -11.10
C ASP A 155 8.15 -28.58 -11.36
N GLU A 156 7.55 -27.95 -12.38
CA GLU A 156 7.68 -26.52 -12.63
C GLU A 156 7.03 -25.69 -11.52
N MET A 157 5.84 -26.08 -11.06
CA MET A 157 5.14 -25.42 -9.94
C MET A 157 5.94 -25.48 -8.64
N ARG A 158 6.68 -26.56 -8.42
CA ARG A 158 7.52 -26.79 -7.23
C ARG A 158 8.95 -26.28 -7.38
N ARG A 159 9.36 -25.84 -8.57
CA ARG A 159 10.71 -25.35 -8.80
C ARG A 159 10.93 -24.09 -7.99
N VAL A 160 11.97 -24.09 -7.15
CA VAL A 160 12.34 -22.92 -6.35
C VAL A 160 13.03 -21.88 -7.23
N TRP A 161 12.57 -20.64 -7.14
CA TRP A 161 13.15 -19.50 -7.87
C TRP A 161 12.95 -18.15 -7.17
N LEU A 162 12.04 -18.06 -6.20
CA LEU A 162 11.83 -16.87 -5.38
C LEU A 162 12.28 -17.15 -3.95
N GLY A 163 13.58 -16.95 -3.67
CA GLY A 163 14.15 -17.32 -2.38
C GLY A 163 14.04 -18.83 -2.14
N SER A 164 13.19 -19.23 -1.19
CA SER A 164 12.87 -20.64 -0.90
C SER A 164 11.57 -21.12 -1.54
N TRP A 165 10.87 -20.27 -2.31
CA TRP A 165 9.55 -20.56 -2.84
C TRP A 165 9.59 -20.90 -4.34
N GLY A 166 8.73 -21.84 -4.72
CA GLY A 166 8.23 -21.98 -6.08
C GLY A 166 6.84 -21.36 -6.22
N VAL A 167 6.21 -21.57 -7.37
CA VAL A 167 4.83 -21.11 -7.62
C VAL A 167 3.88 -21.69 -6.60
N ARG A 168 4.04 -22.98 -6.26
CA ARG A 168 3.20 -23.68 -5.27
C ARG A 168 3.16 -22.95 -3.93
N GLU A 169 4.30 -22.54 -3.40
CA GLU A 169 4.39 -21.84 -2.11
C GLU A 169 3.77 -20.44 -2.17
N ILE A 170 3.91 -19.73 -3.31
CA ILE A 170 3.21 -18.46 -3.56
C ILE A 170 1.69 -18.65 -3.47
N LEU A 171 1.14 -19.71 -4.09
CA LEU A 171 -0.31 -19.96 -4.04
C LEU A 171 -0.79 -20.33 -2.63
N ILE A 172 0.01 -21.08 -1.87
CA ILE A 172 -0.26 -21.39 -0.46
C ILE A 172 -0.28 -20.12 0.39
N HIS A 173 0.69 -19.23 0.17
CA HIS A 173 0.77 -17.94 0.85
C HIS A 173 -0.48 -17.09 0.58
N ILE A 174 -0.91 -16.98 -0.67
CA ILE A 174 -2.10 -16.20 -1.04
C ILE A 174 -3.36 -16.77 -0.39
N SER A 175 -3.57 -18.09 -0.48
CA SER A 175 -4.71 -18.75 0.17
C SER A 175 -4.69 -18.63 1.70
N GLY A 176 -3.52 -18.70 2.33
CA GLY A 176 -3.36 -18.44 3.76
C GLY A 176 -3.82 -17.04 4.17
N TRP A 177 -3.47 -16.01 3.40
CA TRP A 177 -3.94 -14.64 3.67
C TRP A 177 -5.44 -14.46 3.45
N HIS A 178 -6.05 -15.16 2.48
CA HIS A 178 -7.52 -15.18 2.36
C HIS A 178 -8.16 -15.71 3.64
N ASP A 179 -7.67 -16.84 4.14
CA ASP A 179 -8.22 -17.50 5.33
C ASP A 179 -8.09 -16.64 6.59
N GLU A 180 -7.02 -15.84 6.72
CA GLU A 180 -6.86 -14.87 7.81
C GLU A 180 -7.71 -13.59 7.62
N MET A 181 -7.92 -13.14 6.38
CA MET A 181 -8.69 -11.91 6.12
C MET A 181 -10.21 -12.13 6.13
N ILE A 182 -10.71 -13.34 5.86
CA ILE A 182 -12.14 -13.68 5.97
C ILE A 182 -12.72 -13.38 7.37
N PRO A 183 -12.16 -13.89 8.48
CA PRO A 183 -12.66 -13.56 9.82
C PRO A 183 -12.46 -12.08 10.14
N ALA A 184 -11.38 -11.45 9.66
CA ALA A 184 -11.13 -10.03 9.85
C ALA A 184 -12.24 -9.15 9.24
N LEU A 185 -12.62 -9.44 7.99
CA LEU A 185 -13.76 -8.79 7.32
C LEU A 185 -15.08 -9.06 8.06
N GLY A 186 -15.26 -10.28 8.57
CA GLY A 186 -16.42 -10.63 9.40
C GLY A 186 -16.53 -9.80 10.69
N ARG A 187 -15.40 -9.40 11.30
CA ARG A 187 -15.37 -8.49 12.45
C ARG A 187 -15.69 -7.06 12.06
N VAL A 188 -15.12 -6.58 10.95
CA VAL A 188 -15.44 -5.25 10.40
C VAL A 188 -16.93 -5.13 10.07
N ALA A 189 -17.56 -6.18 9.52
CA ALA A 189 -19.00 -6.19 9.24
C ALA A 189 -19.85 -5.93 10.50
N LYS A 190 -19.36 -6.32 11.67
CA LYS A 190 -19.99 -6.10 12.99
C LYS A 190 -19.62 -4.76 13.62
N GLY A 191 -18.78 -3.97 12.97
CA GLY A 191 -18.25 -2.71 13.50
C GLY A 191 -17.11 -2.89 14.51
N GLU A 192 -16.49 -4.06 14.55
CA GLU A 192 -15.30 -4.34 15.35
C GLU A 192 -14.01 -4.03 14.56
N GLU A 193 -12.88 -3.94 15.26
CA GLU A 193 -11.57 -3.93 14.62
C GLU A 193 -11.32 -5.24 13.86
N ALA A 194 -10.70 -5.13 12.67
CA ALA A 194 -10.44 -6.27 11.79
C ALA A 194 -9.60 -7.35 12.50
N TYR A 195 -8.53 -6.94 13.18
CA TYR A 195 -7.65 -7.81 13.95
C TYR A 195 -6.94 -6.99 15.04
N PRO A 196 -6.47 -7.63 16.13
CA PRO A 196 -5.70 -6.94 17.16
C PRO A 196 -4.43 -6.29 16.60
N ALA A 197 -4.02 -5.17 17.20
CA ALA A 197 -2.71 -4.59 16.93
C ALA A 197 -1.61 -5.64 17.19
N GLY A 198 -0.64 -5.72 16.27
CA GLY A 198 0.45 -6.68 16.35
C GLY A 198 0.15 -8.08 15.82
N ALA A 199 -1.09 -8.37 15.41
CA ALA A 199 -1.47 -9.72 14.98
C ALA A 199 -0.64 -10.25 13.79
N TYR A 200 -0.18 -9.35 12.91
CA TYR A 200 0.54 -9.67 11.69
C TYR A 200 1.88 -8.93 11.58
N ASP A 201 2.53 -8.62 12.70
CA ASP A 201 3.83 -7.91 12.68
C ASP A 201 4.96 -8.77 12.09
N ASP A 202 4.84 -10.10 12.22
CA ASP A 202 5.81 -11.07 11.67
C ASP A 202 5.18 -11.82 10.49
N PHE A 203 5.15 -11.15 9.34
CA PHE A 203 4.64 -11.74 8.10
C PHE A 203 5.41 -13.01 7.71
N ASP A 204 6.71 -13.07 7.99
CA ASP A 204 7.55 -14.22 7.64
C ASP A 204 7.14 -15.47 8.43
N ALA A 205 6.90 -15.33 9.73
CA ALA A 205 6.40 -16.44 10.56
C ALA A 205 5.02 -16.94 10.10
N TRP A 206 4.11 -16.03 9.74
CA TRP A 206 2.81 -16.39 9.18
C TRP A 206 2.95 -17.13 7.84
N ASN A 207 3.76 -16.60 6.94
CA ASN A 207 4.00 -17.19 5.62
C ASN A 207 4.64 -18.58 5.73
N ALA A 208 5.64 -18.73 6.61
CA ALA A 208 6.27 -20.02 6.89
C ALA A 208 5.26 -21.02 7.45
N ARG A 209 4.40 -20.58 8.38
CA ARG A 209 3.33 -21.40 8.96
C ARG A 209 2.32 -21.86 7.90
N PHE A 210 1.94 -21.02 6.93
CA PHE A 210 1.05 -21.42 5.84
C PHE A 210 1.69 -22.53 5.00
N VAL A 211 2.95 -22.34 4.60
CA VAL A 211 3.69 -23.32 3.79
C VAL A 211 3.88 -24.64 4.54
N GLU A 212 4.26 -24.60 5.82
CA GLU A 212 4.47 -25.78 6.66
C GLU A 212 3.20 -26.62 6.78
N GLN A 213 2.04 -25.98 7.01
CA GLN A 213 0.75 -26.66 7.11
C GLN A 213 0.35 -27.40 5.83
N LYS A 214 0.93 -27.03 4.68
CA LYS A 214 0.68 -27.67 3.38
C LYS A 214 1.75 -28.69 2.99
N THR A 215 2.57 -29.13 3.94
CA THR A 215 3.51 -30.23 3.71
C THR A 215 2.77 -31.48 3.23
N GLY A 216 3.22 -32.05 2.11
CA GLY A 216 2.62 -33.26 1.52
C GLY A 216 1.32 -33.06 0.71
N VAL A 217 0.74 -31.87 0.71
CA VAL A 217 -0.46 -31.55 -0.10
C VAL A 217 -0.07 -31.50 -1.59
N LYS A 218 -0.91 -32.09 -2.46
CA LYS A 218 -0.65 -32.09 -3.91
C LYS A 218 -0.84 -30.70 -4.49
N THR A 219 -0.08 -30.35 -5.51
CA THR A 219 -0.18 -29.02 -6.16
C THR A 219 -1.57 -28.77 -6.74
N ALA A 220 -2.23 -29.79 -7.29
CA ALA A 220 -3.61 -29.67 -7.77
C ALA A 220 -4.59 -29.28 -6.64
N ASP A 221 -4.40 -29.85 -5.44
CA ASP A 221 -5.23 -29.52 -4.27
C ASP A 221 -4.94 -28.09 -3.78
N VAL A 222 -3.67 -27.63 -3.85
CA VAL A 222 -3.30 -26.24 -3.57
C VAL A 222 -3.98 -25.26 -4.52
N VAL A 223 -4.04 -25.58 -5.82
CA VAL A 223 -4.75 -24.73 -6.82
C VAL A 223 -6.25 -24.71 -6.54
N ALA A 224 -6.86 -25.85 -6.24
CA ALA A 224 -8.28 -25.92 -5.89
C ALA A 224 -8.60 -25.12 -4.61
N GLU A 225 -7.70 -25.16 -3.62
CA GLU A 225 -7.82 -24.40 -2.38
C GLU A 225 -7.66 -22.89 -2.62
N LEU A 226 -6.74 -22.47 -3.47
CA LEU A 226 -6.60 -21.07 -3.89
C LEU A 226 -7.90 -20.53 -4.49
N GLU A 227 -8.52 -21.28 -5.40
CA GLU A 227 -9.79 -20.89 -6.02
C GLU A 227 -10.94 -20.85 -5.00
N ALA A 228 -10.99 -21.82 -4.08
CA ALA A 228 -12.01 -21.85 -3.03
C ALA A 228 -11.86 -20.70 -2.04
N SER A 229 -10.63 -20.42 -1.59
CA SER A 229 -10.33 -19.36 -0.65
C SER A 229 -10.60 -17.97 -1.26
N HIS A 230 -10.26 -17.75 -2.53
CA HIS A 230 -10.59 -16.49 -3.22
C HIS A 230 -12.11 -16.24 -3.28
N ARG A 231 -12.90 -17.25 -3.68
CA ARG A 231 -14.38 -17.14 -3.68
C ARG A 231 -14.92 -16.82 -2.28
N ALA A 232 -14.40 -17.47 -1.25
CA ALA A 232 -14.82 -17.23 0.13
C ALA A 232 -14.43 -15.81 0.61
N PHE A 233 -13.23 -15.37 0.26
CA PHE A 233 -12.71 -14.04 0.59
C PHE A 233 -13.51 -12.91 -0.06
N VAL A 234 -13.76 -12.99 -1.37
CA VAL A 234 -14.60 -12.03 -2.10
C VAL A 234 -16.03 -12.04 -1.57
N ALA A 235 -16.60 -13.21 -1.25
CA ALA A 235 -17.93 -13.30 -0.65
C ALA A 235 -17.99 -12.65 0.74
N ALA A 236 -16.97 -12.85 1.58
CA ALA A 236 -16.87 -12.21 2.88
C ALA A 236 -16.80 -10.68 2.76
N ALA A 237 -16.00 -10.18 1.82
CA ALA A 237 -15.89 -8.76 1.52
C ALA A 237 -17.22 -8.18 1.00
N ALA A 238 -17.92 -8.89 0.11
CA ALA A 238 -19.21 -8.47 -0.43
C ALA A 238 -20.27 -8.29 0.67
N ALA A 239 -20.23 -9.13 1.71
CA ALA A 239 -21.15 -9.08 2.86
C ALA A 239 -20.91 -7.89 3.80
N VAL A 240 -19.74 -7.25 3.74
CA VAL A 240 -19.44 -6.06 4.56
C VAL A 240 -20.23 -4.84 4.03
N PRO A 241 -20.87 -4.05 4.91
CA PRO A 241 -21.58 -2.83 4.50
C PRO A 241 -20.70 -1.82 3.76
N GLU A 242 -21.25 -1.18 2.71
CA GLU A 242 -20.53 -0.23 1.83
C GLU A 242 -19.73 0.84 2.59
N ARG A 243 -20.28 1.36 3.69
CA ARG A 243 -19.65 2.39 4.53
C ARG A 243 -18.26 2.02 5.05
N PHE A 244 -17.96 0.73 5.16
CA PHE A 244 -16.65 0.25 5.63
C PHE A 244 -15.62 0.10 4.49
N PHE A 245 -16.02 0.35 3.25
CA PHE A 245 -15.16 0.40 2.06
C PHE A 245 -14.93 1.80 1.51
N ALA A 246 -15.46 2.84 2.17
CA ALA A 246 -15.07 4.20 1.87
C ALA A 246 -13.54 4.36 2.02
N PRO A 247 -12.87 5.27 1.30
CA PRO A 247 -11.43 5.46 1.39
C PRO A 247 -10.97 5.65 2.85
N GLY A 248 -10.00 4.84 3.28
CA GLY A 248 -9.47 4.84 4.66
C GLY A 248 -10.32 4.09 5.70
N ALA A 249 -11.44 3.47 5.30
CA ALA A 249 -12.29 2.72 6.22
C ALA A 249 -11.74 1.30 6.52
N ALA A 250 -12.26 0.70 7.59
CA ALA A 250 -11.69 -0.49 8.21
C ALA A 250 -11.64 -1.76 7.33
N ALA A 251 -12.45 -1.86 6.26
CA ALA A 251 -12.42 -3.02 5.36
C ALA A 251 -11.39 -2.87 4.23
N VAL A 252 -10.95 -1.65 3.92
CA VAL A 252 -10.10 -1.37 2.75
C VAL A 252 -8.73 -2.05 2.90
N SER A 253 -8.03 -1.80 4.01
CA SER A 253 -6.69 -2.35 4.22
C SER A 253 -6.64 -3.89 4.25
N PRO A 254 -7.52 -4.59 5.00
CA PRO A 254 -7.58 -6.06 4.96
C PRO A 254 -7.90 -6.61 3.56
N PHE A 255 -8.80 -5.95 2.83
CA PHE A 255 -9.21 -6.43 1.51
C PHE A 255 -8.13 -6.21 0.44
N GLU A 256 -7.56 -5.01 0.37
CA GLU A 256 -6.49 -4.71 -0.59
C GLU A 256 -5.20 -5.47 -0.29
N GLY A 257 -4.90 -5.70 1.00
CA GLY A 257 -3.71 -6.43 1.44
C GLY A 257 -3.63 -7.88 0.98
N ALA A 258 -4.77 -8.54 0.79
CA ALA A 258 -4.86 -9.91 0.28
C ALA A 258 -5.51 -10.01 -1.12
N GLY A 259 -5.84 -8.87 -1.74
CA GLY A 259 -6.63 -8.79 -2.96
C GLY A 259 -5.83 -8.42 -4.22
N ALA A 260 -6.42 -7.57 -5.06
CA ALA A 260 -5.95 -7.34 -6.43
C ALA A 260 -4.47 -6.95 -6.56
N GLY A 261 -3.98 -6.05 -5.70
CA GLY A 261 -2.58 -5.61 -5.71
C GLY A 261 -1.62 -6.76 -5.42
N HIS A 262 -1.97 -7.59 -4.44
CA HIS A 262 -1.20 -8.75 -4.03
C HIS A 262 -1.14 -9.82 -5.14
N TYR A 263 -2.27 -10.09 -5.81
CA TYR A 263 -2.28 -11.00 -6.96
C TYR A 263 -1.40 -10.48 -8.12
N ARG A 264 -1.48 -9.18 -8.42
CA ARG A 264 -0.71 -8.54 -9.50
C ARG A 264 0.79 -8.55 -9.26
N GLU A 265 1.22 -8.42 -8.00
CA GLU A 265 2.61 -8.58 -7.62
C GLU A 265 3.12 -9.99 -7.96
N HIS A 266 2.46 -11.02 -7.47
CA HIS A 266 2.90 -12.40 -7.66
C HIS A 266 2.76 -12.89 -9.09
N LEU A 267 1.68 -12.53 -9.80
CA LEU A 267 1.57 -12.90 -11.22
C LEU A 267 2.69 -12.26 -12.06
N THR A 268 3.14 -11.06 -11.70
CA THR A 268 4.28 -10.40 -12.38
C THR A 268 5.57 -11.17 -12.15
N GLN A 269 5.81 -11.61 -10.91
CA GLN A 269 6.96 -12.45 -10.58
C GLN A 269 6.93 -13.79 -11.34
N ILE A 270 5.78 -14.48 -11.35
CA ILE A 270 5.59 -15.76 -12.07
C ILE A 270 5.82 -15.58 -13.57
N ARG A 271 5.24 -14.55 -14.20
CA ARG A 271 5.43 -14.26 -15.63
C ARG A 271 6.90 -13.98 -15.97
N ARG A 272 7.62 -13.25 -15.12
CA ARG A 272 9.06 -12.99 -15.30
C ARG A 272 9.88 -14.27 -15.23
N TRP A 273 9.63 -15.11 -14.22
CA TRP A 273 10.29 -16.40 -14.08
C TRP A 273 10.05 -17.29 -15.30
N ARG A 274 8.80 -17.40 -15.77
CA ARG A 274 8.46 -18.17 -16.99
C ARG A 274 9.14 -17.62 -18.24
N GLY A 275 9.33 -16.30 -18.32
CA GLY A 275 10.04 -15.63 -19.40
C GLY A 275 11.57 -15.77 -19.33
N GLY A 276 12.12 -16.44 -18.31
CA GLY A 276 13.56 -16.61 -18.11
C GLY A 276 14.28 -15.34 -17.61
N ALA A 277 13.53 -14.33 -17.17
CA ALA A 277 14.09 -13.14 -16.56
C ALA A 277 14.47 -13.43 -15.09
N ALA A 278 15.58 -12.84 -14.62
CA ALA A 278 15.91 -12.85 -13.20
C ALA A 278 14.78 -12.15 -12.42
N VAL A 279 14.22 -12.84 -11.44
CA VAL A 279 13.31 -12.21 -10.47
C VAL A 279 14.20 -11.62 -9.39
N ALA A 280 14.25 -10.28 -9.34
CA ALA A 280 14.99 -9.50 -8.36
C ALA A 280 14.16 -9.30 -7.09
#